data_AF-A0A2V1KDV6-F1
#
_entry.id   AF-A0A2V1KDV6-F1
#
_cell.length_a   1.000
_cell.length_b   1.000
_cell.length_c   1.000
_cell.angle_alpha   90.00
_cell.angle_beta   90.00
_cell.angle_gamma   90.00
#
_symmetry.space_group_name_H-M   'P 1'
#
loop_
_entity.id
_entity.type
_entity.pdbx_description
1 polymer ?
#
loop_
_entity_poly.entity_id
_entity_poly.type
_entity_poly.pdbx_seq_one_letter_code
_entity_poly.pdbx_strand_id
1 'polypeptide(L)'
;MASWRPVRGEIIRFDHTLASVESIEKFFADNRIIARGIDAGDTYEVELAVTGRRRRVATLDEAGEVVVPGPSVPDLVELMDKTLRKVQIDIAGEVAWGNIDLGEVDVSWDLSTPSPEPESADTPPTALPAETELAPGADEEGVEGAFPDLPEGPMLLLSDLSFAELPRYAAAVGTPIAAFESGETKAVLADSRIPGRGALDSPKFVILLSTDPSGLESPVLVIRQDNQRFVWEWDYSFTDMPWVGGNEIATNFAHQQLGAGAFVLRFAQDLHDVDEAAVRAALTGNAEEAPRALIRAISLPEEVADCLEGLLDARLVPGSVVFEPKPFSERFQTSVAYEVSGKGRATPEFWSVFRKLYLDHPHIMEIVASVQAGAGSVAVAAAVKNWSKPRGKILAGIGGALILDAGTRIFTTLWVQAALEYEGLRPRNPLSADTAE
;
A
#
# COMPACT_ATOMS: atom_id res chain seq x y z
N MET A 1 17.54 6.11 -17.64
CA MET A 1 17.02 4.85 -18.22
C MET A 1 15.51 4.97 -18.28
N ALA A 2 14.84 4.45 -19.32
CA ALA A 2 13.38 4.37 -19.29
C ALA A 2 12.97 3.43 -18.15
N SER A 3 12.08 3.88 -17.26
CA SER A 3 11.52 3.01 -16.21
C SER A 3 10.49 2.10 -16.88
N TRP A 4 10.77 0.79 -16.89
CA TRP A 4 9.89 -0.24 -17.44
C TRP A 4 9.11 -0.88 -16.32
N ARG A 5 7.81 -1.09 -16.51
CA ARG A 5 6.94 -1.76 -15.54
C ARG A 5 6.41 -3.06 -16.16
N PRO A 6 6.54 -4.22 -15.51
CA PRO A 6 5.79 -5.41 -15.91
C PRO A 6 4.29 -5.15 -15.81
N VAL A 7 3.56 -5.67 -16.79
CA VAL A 7 2.10 -5.62 -16.90
C VAL A 7 1.66 -7.01 -17.34
N ARG A 8 0.73 -7.59 -16.60
CA ARG A 8 0.09 -8.86 -16.97
C ARG A 8 -1.04 -8.60 -17.95
N GLY A 9 -1.29 -9.58 -18.82
CA GLY A 9 -2.41 -9.62 -19.72
C GLY A 9 -2.81 -11.06 -20.01
N GLU A 10 -4.02 -11.23 -20.49
CA GLU A 10 -4.65 -12.52 -20.72
C GLU A 10 -5.16 -12.58 -22.15
N ILE A 11 -4.97 -13.73 -22.79
CA ILE A 11 -5.49 -14.02 -24.12
C ILE A 11 -6.35 -15.27 -24.00
N ILE A 12 -7.65 -15.10 -23.89
CA ILE A 12 -8.62 -16.19 -23.84
C ILE A 12 -8.80 -16.74 -25.26
N ARG A 13 -8.66 -18.05 -25.42
CA ARG A 13 -8.65 -18.75 -26.70
C ARG A 13 -9.97 -19.48 -26.88
N PHE A 14 -10.85 -18.97 -27.74
CA PHE A 14 -12.13 -19.63 -28.01
C PHE A 14 -12.00 -20.81 -28.99
N ASP A 15 -10.88 -20.90 -29.72
CA ASP A 15 -10.58 -21.98 -30.64
C ASP A 15 -9.08 -22.27 -30.66
N HIS A 16 -8.68 -23.32 -29.95
CA HIS A 16 -7.27 -23.75 -29.81
C HIS A 16 -6.59 -24.11 -31.13
N THR A 17 -7.35 -24.40 -32.18
CA THR A 17 -6.78 -24.73 -33.50
C THR A 17 -6.40 -23.48 -34.29
N LEU A 18 -7.16 -22.40 -34.13
CA LEU A 18 -6.94 -21.12 -34.83
C LEU A 18 -6.08 -20.16 -34.00
N ALA A 19 -6.19 -20.21 -32.67
CA ALA A 19 -5.39 -19.46 -31.72
C ALA A 19 -4.48 -20.42 -30.93
N SER A 20 -3.61 -21.15 -31.63
CA SER A 20 -2.62 -22.01 -30.98
C SER A 20 -1.58 -21.18 -30.20
N VAL A 21 -0.93 -21.77 -29.19
CA VAL A 21 0.19 -21.13 -28.47
C VAL A 21 1.26 -20.66 -29.45
N GLU A 22 1.63 -21.51 -30.41
CA GLU A 22 2.60 -21.18 -31.46
C GLU A 22 2.20 -19.95 -32.28
N SER A 23 0.90 -19.78 -32.58
CA SER A 23 0.42 -18.61 -33.31
C SER A 23 0.53 -17.31 -32.51
N ILE A 24 0.30 -17.39 -31.19
CA ILE A 24 0.43 -16.25 -30.27
C ILE A 24 1.91 -15.89 -30.08
N GLU A 25 2.76 -16.86 -29.78
CA GLU A 25 4.20 -16.64 -29.64
C GLU A 25 4.85 -16.14 -30.94
N LYS A 26 4.39 -16.65 -32.09
CA LYS A 26 4.79 -16.14 -33.41
C LYS A 26 4.40 -14.69 -33.60
N PHE A 27 3.22 -14.27 -33.15
CA PHE A 27 2.81 -12.86 -33.22
C PHE A 27 3.79 -11.97 -32.45
N PHE A 28 4.19 -12.34 -31.24
CA PHE A 28 5.19 -11.58 -30.47
C PHE A 28 6.55 -11.55 -31.16
N ALA A 29 6.97 -12.67 -31.77
CA ALA A 29 8.21 -12.77 -32.51
C ALA A 29 8.22 -11.89 -33.77
N ASP A 30 7.16 -11.95 -34.59
CA ASP A 30 7.04 -11.20 -35.84
C ASP A 30 7.05 -9.68 -35.58
N ASN A 31 6.56 -9.25 -34.41
CA ASN A 31 6.56 -7.86 -33.97
C ASN A 31 7.74 -7.48 -33.05
N ARG A 32 8.65 -8.43 -32.76
CA ARG A 32 9.82 -8.26 -31.87
C ARG A 32 9.48 -7.72 -30.47
N ILE A 33 8.32 -8.08 -29.93
CA ILE A 33 7.80 -7.58 -28.64
C ILE A 33 8.26 -8.47 -27.50
N ILE A 34 9.13 -7.94 -26.63
CA ILE A 34 9.73 -8.67 -25.50
C ILE A 34 8.66 -8.97 -24.45
N ALA A 35 8.33 -10.25 -24.33
CA ALA A 35 7.26 -10.75 -23.48
C ALA A 35 7.65 -12.11 -22.90
N ARG A 36 7.06 -12.42 -21.74
CA ARG A 36 7.01 -13.79 -21.21
C ARG A 36 5.60 -14.32 -21.31
N GLY A 37 5.46 -15.64 -21.35
CA GLY A 37 4.15 -16.28 -21.47
C GLY A 37 4.09 -17.62 -20.77
N ILE A 38 2.87 -18.06 -20.52
CA ILE A 38 2.54 -19.37 -20.00
C ILE A 38 1.18 -19.81 -20.55
N ASP A 39 1.08 -21.09 -20.90
CA ASP A 39 -0.18 -21.71 -21.32
C ASP A 39 -0.94 -22.20 -20.08
N ALA A 40 -2.08 -21.57 -19.79
CA ALA A 40 -2.99 -21.89 -18.70
C ALA A 40 -4.25 -22.66 -19.19
N GLY A 41 -4.16 -23.36 -20.33
CA GLY A 41 -5.29 -24.07 -20.92
C GLY A 41 -6.11 -23.13 -21.79
N ASP A 42 -7.35 -22.80 -21.45
CA ASP A 42 -8.17 -21.92 -22.30
C ASP A 42 -7.63 -20.48 -22.39
N THR A 43 -6.77 -20.08 -21.46
CA THR A 43 -6.12 -18.77 -21.45
C THR A 43 -4.62 -18.92 -21.72
N TYR A 44 -4.07 -18.03 -22.52
CA TYR A 44 -2.64 -17.81 -22.61
C TYR A 44 -2.30 -16.49 -21.91
N GLU A 45 -1.57 -16.57 -20.81
CA GLU A 45 -1.21 -15.39 -20.03
C GLU A 45 0.14 -14.84 -20.47
N VAL A 46 0.27 -13.52 -20.46
CA VAL A 46 1.45 -12.80 -20.92
C VAL A 46 1.91 -11.74 -19.92
N GLU A 47 3.21 -11.58 -19.81
CA GLU A 47 3.84 -10.49 -19.05
C GLU A 47 4.65 -9.60 -20.01
N LEU A 48 4.35 -8.30 -20.00
CA LEU A 48 4.91 -7.29 -20.91
C LEU A 48 5.60 -6.17 -20.14
N ALA A 49 6.73 -5.70 -20.65
CA ALA A 49 7.39 -4.51 -20.11
C ALA A 49 6.83 -3.25 -20.79
N VAL A 50 6.23 -2.36 -20.00
CA VAL A 50 5.60 -1.12 -20.48
C VAL A 50 6.33 0.10 -19.96
N THR A 51 6.49 1.15 -20.76
CA THR A 51 7.11 2.41 -20.31
C THR A 51 6.35 3.66 -20.75
N GLY A 52 6.54 4.72 -19.96
CA GLY A 52 6.07 6.08 -20.26
C GLY A 52 4.55 6.27 -20.19
N ARG A 53 4.13 7.52 -20.32
CA ARG A 53 2.70 7.92 -20.24
C ARG A 53 1.84 7.31 -21.36
N ARG A 54 2.44 7.03 -22.52
CA ARG A 54 1.76 6.40 -23.66
C ARG A 54 1.69 4.88 -23.56
N ARG A 55 2.10 4.29 -22.43
CA ARG A 55 2.10 2.84 -22.18
C ARG A 55 2.70 2.06 -23.36
N ARG A 56 3.96 2.32 -23.71
CA ARG A 56 4.62 1.64 -24.84
C ARG A 56 5.28 0.35 -24.41
N VAL A 57 5.07 -0.73 -25.17
CA VAL A 57 5.68 -2.03 -24.88
C VAL A 57 7.15 -2.08 -25.32
N ALA A 58 7.95 -2.90 -24.67
CA ALA A 58 9.35 -3.11 -25.03
C ALA A 58 9.46 -3.93 -26.32
N THR A 59 10.17 -3.38 -27.31
CA THR A 59 10.48 -4.08 -28.55
C THR A 59 11.96 -4.01 -28.84
N LEU A 60 12.50 -4.98 -29.58
CA LEU A 60 13.79 -4.79 -30.23
C LEU A 60 13.64 -3.90 -31.46
N ASP A 61 14.66 -3.08 -31.71
CA ASP A 61 14.79 -2.33 -32.96
C ASP A 61 14.95 -3.26 -34.18
N GLU A 62 14.96 -2.68 -35.38
CA GLU A 62 15.06 -3.46 -36.62
C GLU A 62 16.35 -4.26 -36.73
N ALA A 63 17.43 -3.77 -36.11
CA ALA A 63 18.73 -4.44 -36.05
C ALA A 63 18.77 -5.57 -35.01
N GLY A 64 17.85 -5.58 -34.04
CA GLY A 64 17.84 -6.54 -32.94
C GLY A 64 18.90 -6.25 -31.87
N GLU A 65 19.44 -5.03 -31.84
CA GLU A 65 20.58 -4.63 -31.01
C GLU A 65 20.19 -3.79 -29.79
N VAL A 66 19.03 -3.12 -29.83
CA VAL A 66 18.62 -2.19 -28.78
C VAL A 66 17.14 -2.37 -28.44
N VAL A 67 16.85 -2.35 -27.14
CA VAL A 67 15.46 -2.31 -26.64
C VAL A 67 14.93 -0.88 -26.73
N VAL A 68 13.83 -0.71 -27.45
CA VAL A 68 13.18 0.58 -27.71
C VAL A 68 11.69 0.53 -27.33
N PRO A 69 11.06 1.69 -27.01
CA PRO A 69 9.62 1.77 -26.82
C PRO A 69 8.88 1.57 -28.15
N GLY A 70 8.19 0.44 -28.30
CA GLY A 70 7.41 0.06 -29.47
C GLY A 70 5.98 0.62 -29.50
N PRO A 71 4.98 -0.15 -29.97
CA PRO A 71 3.58 0.29 -30.02
C PRO A 71 3.04 0.58 -28.61
N SER A 72 2.00 1.41 -28.52
CA SER A 72 1.27 1.56 -27.25
C SER A 72 0.47 0.29 -26.95
N VAL A 73 0.10 0.04 -25.69
CA VAL A 73 -0.75 -1.10 -25.33
C VAL A 73 -2.07 -1.10 -26.13
N PRO A 74 -2.79 0.03 -26.31
CA PRO A 74 -3.97 0.05 -27.19
C PRO A 74 -3.65 -0.33 -28.65
N ASP A 75 -2.55 0.20 -29.22
CA ASP A 75 -2.16 -0.14 -30.60
C ASP A 75 -1.78 -1.62 -30.73
N LEU A 76 -1.16 -2.19 -29.69
CA LEU A 76 -0.81 -3.61 -29.63
C LEU A 76 -2.07 -4.47 -29.60
N VAL A 77 -3.02 -4.14 -28.74
CA VAL A 77 -4.28 -4.88 -28.62
C VAL A 77 -5.08 -4.80 -29.94
N GLU A 78 -5.13 -3.65 -30.59
CA GLU A 78 -5.74 -3.50 -31.92
C GLU A 78 -5.00 -4.33 -32.99
N LEU A 79 -3.67 -4.41 -32.93
CA LEU A 79 -2.89 -5.22 -33.85
C LEU A 79 -3.12 -6.73 -33.62
N MET A 80 -3.20 -7.15 -32.36
CA MET A 80 -3.52 -8.52 -31.98
C MET A 80 -4.93 -8.90 -32.43
N ASP A 81 -5.92 -8.03 -32.22
CA ASP A 81 -7.31 -8.19 -32.65
C ASP A 81 -7.44 -8.47 -34.16
N LYS A 82 -6.66 -7.75 -34.98
CA LYS A 82 -6.63 -7.93 -36.44
C LYS A 82 -5.92 -9.20 -36.90
N THR A 83 -5.01 -9.73 -36.09
CA THR A 83 -4.08 -10.80 -36.49
C THR A 83 -4.48 -12.16 -35.93
N LEU A 84 -4.85 -12.20 -34.65
CA LEU A 84 -5.32 -13.37 -33.93
C LEU A 84 -6.84 -13.52 -34.14
N ARG A 85 -7.32 -14.76 -34.31
CA ARG A 85 -8.73 -15.05 -34.56
C ARG A 85 -9.35 -15.78 -33.39
N LYS A 86 -10.63 -15.51 -33.12
CA LYS A 86 -11.39 -16.17 -32.05
C LYS A 86 -10.68 -16.13 -30.70
N VAL A 87 -10.20 -14.94 -30.32
CA VAL A 87 -9.61 -14.69 -29.01
C VAL A 87 -10.32 -13.53 -28.33
N GLN A 88 -10.28 -13.50 -27.01
CA GLN A 88 -10.50 -12.26 -26.26
C GLN A 88 -9.15 -11.88 -25.66
N ILE A 89 -8.77 -10.62 -25.82
CA ILE A 89 -7.50 -10.07 -25.36
C ILE A 89 -7.82 -9.07 -24.28
N ASP A 90 -7.22 -9.22 -23.10
CA ASP A 90 -7.22 -8.21 -22.04
C ASP A 90 -5.78 -7.90 -21.65
N ILE A 91 -5.31 -6.70 -21.96
CA ILE A 91 -3.96 -6.27 -21.56
C ILE A 91 -4.08 -4.91 -20.88
N ALA A 92 -3.78 -4.87 -19.58
CA ALA A 92 -3.80 -3.64 -18.80
C ALA A 92 -5.15 -2.90 -18.85
N GLY A 93 -6.27 -3.65 -18.86
CA GLY A 93 -7.62 -3.11 -18.95
C GLY A 93 -8.06 -2.69 -20.36
N GLU A 94 -7.22 -2.87 -21.38
CA GLU A 94 -7.65 -2.76 -22.78
C GLU A 94 -8.17 -4.11 -23.25
N VAL A 95 -9.46 -4.15 -23.57
CA VAL A 95 -10.14 -5.36 -24.00
C VAL A 95 -10.43 -5.29 -25.50
N ALA A 96 -10.07 -6.33 -26.24
CA ALA A 96 -10.49 -6.55 -27.62
C ALA A 96 -10.97 -7.97 -27.86
N TRP A 97 -11.82 -8.12 -28.88
CA TRP A 97 -12.44 -9.39 -29.25
C TRP A 97 -11.94 -9.75 -30.65
N GLY A 98 -10.85 -10.49 -30.68
CA GLY A 98 -10.21 -10.96 -31.91
C GLY A 98 -11.23 -11.58 -32.84
N ASN A 99 -11.11 -11.27 -34.13
CA ASN A 99 -12.14 -11.48 -35.14
C ASN A 99 -12.89 -12.83 -34.94
N ILE A 100 -14.11 -12.73 -34.41
CA ILE A 100 -15.00 -13.87 -34.22
C ILE A 100 -15.67 -14.08 -35.56
N ASP A 101 -15.23 -15.07 -36.32
CA ASP A 101 -15.92 -15.55 -37.52
C ASP A 101 -17.27 -16.18 -37.09
N LEU A 102 -18.25 -15.33 -36.79
CA LEU A 102 -19.65 -15.68 -36.79
C LEU A 102 -20.00 -15.89 -38.26
N GLY A 103 -19.74 -17.09 -38.79
CA GLY A 103 -20.12 -17.44 -40.17
C GLY A 103 -21.55 -16.97 -40.44
N GLU A 104 -21.80 -16.39 -41.62
CA GLU A 104 -23.08 -15.76 -42.01
C GLU A 104 -24.28 -16.44 -41.35
N VAL A 105 -24.76 -15.85 -40.26
CA VAL A 105 -26.02 -16.26 -39.67
C VAL A 105 -27.07 -15.58 -40.52
N ASP A 106 -27.76 -16.36 -41.35
CA ASP A 106 -28.90 -15.91 -42.15
C ASP A 106 -30.04 -15.56 -41.19
N VAL A 107 -29.99 -14.36 -40.61
CA VAL A 107 -31.01 -13.84 -39.70
C VAL A 107 -32.18 -13.34 -40.54
N SER A 108 -33.05 -14.28 -40.95
CA SER A 108 -34.41 -13.94 -41.37
C SER A 108 -35.23 -13.57 -40.13
N TRP A 109 -35.01 -12.38 -39.59
CA TRP A 109 -35.84 -11.84 -38.52
C TRP A 109 -37.12 -11.22 -39.12
N ASP A 110 -38.23 -11.93 -38.99
CA ASP A 110 -39.58 -11.39 -39.18
C ASP A 110 -39.84 -10.34 -38.09
N LEU A 111 -39.66 -9.06 -38.45
CA LEU A 111 -39.94 -7.90 -37.60
C LEU A 111 -41.46 -7.69 -37.51
N SER A 112 -42.11 -8.50 -36.69
CA SER A 112 -43.51 -8.30 -36.30
C SER A 112 -43.68 -8.51 -34.80
N THR A 113 -43.16 -7.60 -33.97
CA THR A 113 -43.66 -7.42 -32.60
C THR A 113 -43.50 -5.95 -32.17
N PRO A 114 -44.54 -5.33 -31.58
CA PRO A 114 -44.55 -3.91 -31.30
C PRO A 114 -43.82 -3.58 -29.99
N SER A 115 -43.11 -2.46 -30.01
CA SER A 115 -42.42 -1.86 -28.87
C SER A 115 -43.42 -1.32 -27.83
N PRO A 116 -43.26 -1.59 -26.52
CA PRO A 116 -43.98 -0.83 -25.50
C PRO A 116 -43.28 0.51 -25.24
N GLU A 117 -44.07 1.56 -25.08
CA GLU A 117 -43.67 2.94 -24.80
C GLU A 117 -43.10 3.09 -23.37
N PRO A 118 -42.23 4.08 -23.10
CA PRO A 118 -41.70 4.32 -21.76
C PRO A 118 -42.70 5.13 -20.90
N GLU A 119 -43.12 4.56 -19.77
CA GLU A 119 -43.81 5.30 -18.71
C GLU A 119 -42.83 6.18 -17.91
N SER A 120 -43.13 7.47 -17.88
CA SER A 120 -42.50 8.49 -17.04
C SER A 120 -42.95 8.38 -15.57
N ALA A 121 -42.01 8.31 -14.63
CA ALA A 121 -42.29 8.44 -13.20
C ALA A 121 -41.59 9.68 -12.62
N ASP A 122 -42.42 10.67 -12.25
CA ASP A 122 -42.10 11.84 -11.43
C ASP A 122 -41.82 11.42 -9.97
N THR A 123 -40.78 11.96 -9.33
CA THR A 123 -40.67 12.04 -7.86
C THR A 123 -39.81 13.26 -7.45
N PRO A 124 -40.23 14.10 -6.48
CA PRO A 124 -39.65 15.43 -6.24
C PRO A 124 -38.44 15.43 -5.28
N PRO A 125 -37.67 16.55 -5.17
CA PRO A 125 -36.45 16.62 -4.37
C PRO A 125 -36.74 16.96 -2.91
N THR A 126 -36.03 16.34 -1.97
CA THR A 126 -35.94 16.78 -0.56
C THR A 126 -34.47 16.93 -0.17
N ALA A 127 -34.21 17.94 0.66
CA ALA A 127 -32.92 18.56 0.96
C ALA A 127 -31.98 17.76 1.91
N LEU A 128 -30.71 18.18 1.85
CA LEU A 128 -29.46 17.87 2.60
C LEU A 128 -29.58 17.77 4.16
N PRO A 129 -28.47 17.49 4.89
CA PRO A 129 -27.52 16.36 4.82
C PRO A 129 -27.41 15.64 6.18
N ALA A 130 -27.07 14.34 6.19
CA ALA A 130 -26.77 13.61 7.44
C ALA A 130 -25.36 13.01 7.37
N GLU A 131 -24.63 13.24 8.44
CA GLU A 131 -23.30 12.72 8.77
C GLU A 131 -23.23 11.22 8.49
N THR A 132 -22.20 10.77 7.76
CA THR A 132 -21.93 9.34 7.57
C THR A 132 -20.55 9.04 8.13
N GLU A 133 -20.57 8.42 9.30
CA GLU A 133 -19.47 7.66 9.87
C GLU A 133 -18.91 6.69 8.82
N LEU A 134 -17.58 6.54 8.78
CA LEU A 134 -16.91 5.54 7.97
C LEU A 134 -17.33 4.13 8.45
N ALA A 135 -18.31 3.55 7.79
CA ALA A 135 -18.58 2.11 7.79
C ALA A 135 -17.86 1.46 6.59
N PRO A 136 -17.39 0.21 6.70
CA PRO A 136 -16.56 -0.44 5.69
C PRO A 136 -17.36 -0.67 4.41
N GLY A 137 -16.81 -0.23 3.28
CA GLY A 137 -17.45 -0.31 1.98
C GLY A 137 -17.68 -1.76 1.55
N ALA A 138 -18.85 -1.98 0.98
CA ALA A 138 -19.27 -3.19 0.30
C ALA A 138 -18.35 -3.55 -0.87
N ASP A 139 -18.36 -4.84 -1.20
CA ASP A 139 -17.59 -5.53 -2.23
C ASP A 139 -17.57 -4.76 -3.57
N GLU A 140 -16.37 -4.38 -4.02
CA GLU A 140 -16.12 -3.69 -5.29
C GLU A 140 -15.08 -4.46 -6.10
N GLU A 141 -15.54 -5.41 -6.92
CA GLU A 141 -14.76 -5.98 -8.02
C GLU A 141 -14.46 -4.89 -9.07
N GLY A 142 -13.20 -4.81 -9.53
CA GLY A 142 -12.88 -4.19 -10.83
C GLY A 142 -12.39 -2.74 -10.84
N VAL A 143 -11.83 -2.20 -9.76
CA VAL A 143 -11.11 -0.90 -9.83
C VAL A 143 -9.62 -1.12 -10.08
N GLU A 144 -9.11 -0.65 -11.23
CA GLU A 144 -7.68 -0.55 -11.54
C GLU A 144 -6.96 0.14 -10.37
N GLY A 145 -6.26 -0.62 -9.55
CA GLY A 145 -5.63 -0.11 -8.32
C GLY A 145 -6.20 -0.63 -6.99
N ALA A 146 -7.11 -1.60 -6.94
CA ALA A 146 -7.42 -2.34 -5.70
C ALA A 146 -6.26 -3.30 -5.33
N PHE A 147 -5.83 -3.33 -4.06
CA PHE A 147 -4.83 -4.33 -3.61
C PHE A 147 -5.38 -5.73 -3.91
N PRO A 148 -4.53 -6.69 -4.32
CA PRO A 148 -4.99 -8.06 -4.53
C PRO A 148 -5.57 -8.62 -3.23
N ASP A 149 -6.33 -9.69 -3.36
CA ASP A 149 -6.67 -10.50 -2.20
C ASP A 149 -5.38 -11.08 -1.63
N LEU A 150 -5.10 -10.70 -0.39
CA LEU A 150 -3.92 -11.12 0.34
C LEU A 150 -4.34 -12.23 1.30
N PRO A 151 -3.46 -13.21 1.53
CA PRO A 151 -3.73 -14.27 2.47
C PRO A 151 -4.15 -13.77 3.85
N GLU A 152 -5.09 -14.50 4.47
CA GLU A 152 -5.45 -14.26 5.86
C GLU A 152 -4.34 -14.77 6.78
N GLY A 153 -3.41 -13.90 7.14
CA GLY A 153 -2.32 -14.27 8.03
C GLY A 153 -1.39 -13.12 8.41
N PRO A 154 -0.20 -13.46 8.97
CA PRO A 154 0.80 -12.48 9.33
C PRO A 154 1.30 -11.71 8.11
N MET A 155 1.67 -10.47 8.35
CA MET A 155 2.18 -9.58 7.31
C MET A 155 3.38 -8.78 7.77
N LEU A 156 4.31 -8.62 6.85
CA LEU A 156 5.42 -7.69 6.93
C LEU A 156 5.20 -6.54 5.97
N LEU A 157 5.27 -5.33 6.48
CA LEU A 157 5.26 -4.09 5.74
C LEU A 157 6.61 -3.38 5.89
N LEU A 158 7.29 -3.10 4.78
CA LEU A 158 8.48 -2.26 4.70
C LEU A 158 8.13 -0.97 3.98
N SER A 159 8.39 0.17 4.63
CA SER A 159 8.02 1.47 4.09
C SER A 159 8.79 2.61 4.74
N ASP A 160 8.74 3.79 4.12
CA ASP A 160 9.28 5.03 4.67
C ASP A 160 8.34 5.74 5.67
N LEU A 161 7.45 4.95 6.28
CA LEU A 161 6.54 5.38 7.34
C LEU A 161 7.29 5.94 8.54
N SER A 162 6.68 6.92 9.20
CA SER A 162 7.14 7.40 10.50
C SER A 162 6.44 6.66 11.65
N PHE A 163 7.09 6.58 12.82
CA PHE A 163 6.46 5.99 14.00
C PHE A 163 5.19 6.73 14.44
N ALA A 164 5.07 8.02 14.10
CA ALA A 164 3.88 8.83 14.37
C ALA A 164 2.64 8.37 13.57
N GLU A 165 2.83 7.69 12.44
CA GLU A 165 1.72 7.19 11.60
C GLU A 165 1.22 5.81 12.05
N LEU A 166 2.06 5.01 12.71
CA LEU A 166 1.77 3.63 13.11
C LEU A 166 0.55 3.44 14.04
N PRO A 167 0.23 4.35 14.98
CA PRO A 167 -0.99 4.23 15.79
C PRO A 167 -2.27 4.15 14.94
N ARG A 168 -2.30 4.80 13.77
CA ARG A 168 -3.43 4.72 12.84
C ARG A 168 -3.56 3.31 12.28
N TYR A 169 -2.45 2.69 11.88
CA TYR A 169 -2.41 1.33 11.34
C TYR A 169 -2.82 0.30 12.39
N ALA A 170 -2.28 0.39 13.61
CA ALA A 170 -2.64 -0.53 14.70
C ALA A 170 -4.15 -0.60 14.93
N ALA A 171 -4.83 0.55 14.96
CA ALA A 171 -6.28 0.58 15.12
C ALA A 171 -7.07 0.23 13.86
N ALA A 172 -6.50 0.38 12.66
CA ALA A 172 -7.14 -0.07 11.43
C ALA A 172 -7.12 -1.60 11.32
N VAL A 173 -6.00 -2.23 11.72
CA VAL A 173 -5.86 -3.68 11.84
C VAL A 173 -6.77 -4.22 12.96
N GLY A 174 -6.87 -3.49 14.06
CA GLY A 174 -7.62 -3.92 15.24
C GLY A 174 -6.86 -4.89 16.14
N THR A 175 -5.66 -5.31 15.73
CA THR A 175 -4.69 -6.04 16.54
C THR A 175 -3.41 -5.24 16.69
N PRO A 176 -2.58 -5.56 17.69
CA PRO A 176 -1.28 -4.90 17.84
C PRO A 176 -0.37 -5.15 16.67
N ILE A 177 0.45 -4.14 16.38
CA ILE A 177 1.50 -4.21 15.38
C ILE A 177 2.83 -3.91 16.06
N ALA A 178 3.87 -4.60 15.64
CA ALA A 178 5.23 -4.36 16.10
C ALA A 178 6.00 -3.65 15.01
N ALA A 179 6.78 -2.63 15.37
CA ALA A 179 7.55 -1.89 14.40
C ALA A 179 8.98 -1.62 14.88
N PHE A 180 9.94 -1.73 13.97
CA PHE A 180 11.34 -1.46 14.25
C PHE A 180 12.03 -0.79 13.07
N GLU A 181 13.19 -0.20 13.36
CA GLU A 181 13.99 0.45 12.33
C GLU A 181 14.89 -0.58 11.64
N SER A 182 14.88 -0.56 10.31
CA SER A 182 15.83 -1.29 9.47
C SER A 182 16.49 -0.29 8.53
N GLY A 183 17.62 0.26 8.97
CA GLY A 183 18.26 1.40 8.28
C GLY A 183 17.33 2.61 8.23
N GLU A 184 17.10 3.16 7.03
CA GLU A 184 16.17 4.28 6.81
C GLU A 184 14.70 3.84 6.67
N THR A 185 14.47 2.54 6.52
CA THR A 185 13.14 1.93 6.34
C THR A 185 12.57 1.51 7.69
N LYS A 186 11.24 1.49 7.79
CA LYS A 186 10.53 0.88 8.91
C LYS A 186 9.96 -0.46 8.50
N ALA A 187 10.24 -1.46 9.33
CA ALA A 187 9.59 -2.76 9.25
C ALA A 187 8.46 -2.80 10.26
N VAL A 188 7.26 -3.12 9.78
CA VAL A 188 6.04 -3.25 10.56
C VAL A 188 5.53 -4.66 10.40
N LEU A 189 5.38 -5.37 11.50
CA LEU A 189 4.84 -6.72 11.59
C LEU A 189 3.46 -6.67 12.21
N ALA A 190 2.54 -7.41 11.62
CA ALA A 190 1.21 -7.67 12.16
C ALA A 190 0.95 -9.17 12.09
N ASP A 191 0.32 -9.74 13.13
CA ASP A 191 -0.11 -11.15 13.13
C ASP A 191 -1.37 -11.38 12.26
N SER A 192 -1.94 -10.31 11.71
CA SER A 192 -3.19 -10.34 10.94
C SER A 192 -3.16 -9.36 9.77
N ARG A 193 -4.21 -9.43 8.93
CA ARG A 193 -4.26 -8.71 7.68
C ARG A 193 -4.24 -7.17 7.90
N ILE A 194 -3.22 -6.47 7.39
CA ILE A 194 -3.22 -5.01 7.31
C ILE A 194 -4.18 -4.57 6.20
N PRO A 195 -5.22 -3.76 6.51
CA PRO A 195 -6.18 -3.31 5.51
C PRO A 195 -5.48 -2.45 4.44
N GLY A 196 -5.60 -2.88 3.17
CA GLY A 196 -4.82 -2.32 2.06
C GLY A 196 -5.30 -0.95 1.53
N ARG A 197 -6.58 -0.61 1.68
CA ARG A 197 -7.17 0.60 1.04
C ARG A 197 -7.04 1.83 1.96
N GLY A 198 -6.49 2.93 1.45
CA GLY A 198 -6.45 4.25 2.12
C GLY A 198 -5.46 4.40 3.28
N ALA A 199 -5.04 3.30 3.91
CA ALA A 199 -3.99 3.31 4.92
C ALA A 199 -2.61 3.45 4.27
N LEU A 200 -2.35 2.71 3.19
CA LEU A 200 -1.02 2.58 2.56
C LEU A 200 -0.72 3.58 1.43
N ASP A 201 -1.49 4.66 1.31
CA ASP A 201 -1.35 5.63 0.21
C ASP A 201 -0.41 6.80 0.56
N SER A 202 -0.17 7.09 1.84
CA SER A 202 0.74 8.17 2.27
C SER A 202 2.23 7.91 1.99
N PRO A 203 2.76 6.68 2.10
CA PRO A 203 4.20 6.45 1.93
C PRO A 203 4.66 6.62 0.49
N LYS A 204 5.95 6.91 0.29
CA LYS A 204 6.55 6.93 -1.06
C LYS A 204 6.57 5.54 -1.66
N PHE A 205 6.89 4.55 -0.83
CA PHE A 205 6.89 3.14 -1.22
C PHE A 205 6.34 2.24 -0.13
N VAL A 206 5.86 1.08 -0.55
CA VAL A 206 5.32 0.01 0.30
C VAL A 206 5.79 -1.31 -0.29
N ILE A 207 6.51 -2.10 0.49
CA ILE A 207 6.78 -3.51 0.18
C ILE A 207 6.04 -4.33 1.24
N LEU A 208 5.11 -5.16 0.79
CA LEU A 208 4.21 -5.93 1.65
C LEU A 208 4.39 -7.41 1.34
N LEU A 209 4.73 -8.21 2.35
CA LEU A 209 4.79 -9.66 2.25
C LEU A 209 3.72 -10.24 3.17
N SER A 210 2.78 -10.97 2.57
CA SER A 210 1.71 -11.67 3.27
C SER A 210 1.93 -13.17 3.17
N THR A 211 1.77 -13.86 4.30
CA THR A 211 1.94 -15.31 4.40
C THR A 211 0.72 -15.94 5.05
N ASP A 212 0.47 -17.20 4.75
CA ASP A 212 -0.51 -18.04 5.44
C ASP A 212 0.23 -19.17 6.18
N PRO A 213 0.34 -19.12 7.52
CA PRO A 213 1.00 -20.14 8.32
C PRO A 213 0.34 -21.52 8.22
N SER A 214 -0.91 -21.61 7.76
CA SER A 214 -1.59 -22.89 7.57
C SER A 214 -1.09 -23.64 6.33
N GLY A 215 -0.41 -22.94 5.41
CA GLY A 215 0.11 -23.48 4.15
C GLY A 215 -0.99 -23.80 3.13
N LEU A 216 -2.20 -23.28 3.31
CA LEU A 216 -3.29 -23.44 2.34
C LEU A 216 -3.14 -22.45 1.18
N GLU A 217 -2.60 -21.26 1.46
CA GLU A 217 -2.37 -20.21 0.47
C GLU A 217 -0.88 -19.92 0.29
N SER A 218 -0.47 -19.70 -0.96
CA SER A 218 0.89 -19.28 -1.30
C SER A 218 1.18 -17.87 -0.75
N PRO A 219 2.43 -17.56 -0.37
CA PRO A 219 2.79 -16.20 0.01
C PRO A 219 2.59 -15.23 -1.15
N VAL A 220 2.17 -14.00 -0.84
CA VAL A 220 1.97 -12.94 -1.82
C VAL A 220 2.85 -11.76 -1.45
N LEU A 221 3.64 -11.29 -2.41
CA LEU A 221 4.49 -10.12 -2.27
C LEU A 221 3.98 -8.99 -3.16
N VAL A 222 3.71 -7.84 -2.54
CA VAL A 222 3.25 -6.63 -3.24
C VAL A 222 4.25 -5.51 -3.05
N ILE A 223 4.66 -4.87 -4.14
CA ILE A 223 5.45 -3.64 -4.11
C ILE A 223 4.63 -2.51 -4.72
N ARG A 224 4.47 -1.41 -3.99
CA ARG A 224 3.95 -0.13 -4.51
C ARG A 224 5.05 0.91 -4.46
N GLN A 225 5.42 1.46 -5.61
CA GLN A 225 6.46 2.49 -5.78
C GLN A 225 6.07 3.41 -6.93
N ASP A 226 6.25 4.72 -6.78
CA ASP A 226 5.98 5.71 -7.86
C ASP A 226 4.59 5.58 -8.51
N ASN A 227 3.57 5.28 -7.68
CA ASN A 227 2.19 5.03 -8.12
C ASN A 227 2.03 3.82 -9.08
N GLN A 228 3.03 2.94 -9.10
CA GLN A 228 2.99 1.64 -9.75
C GLN A 228 2.84 0.56 -8.69
N ARG A 229 2.22 -0.55 -9.07
CA ARG A 229 2.06 -1.73 -8.23
C ARG A 229 2.59 -2.96 -8.96
N PHE A 230 3.29 -3.79 -8.21
CA PHE A 230 3.83 -5.07 -8.63
C PHE A 230 3.32 -6.14 -7.66
N VAL A 231 2.84 -7.25 -8.20
CA VAL A 231 2.40 -8.41 -7.40
C VAL A 231 3.20 -9.63 -7.85
N TRP A 232 3.77 -10.33 -6.88
CA TRP A 232 4.51 -11.56 -7.07
C TRP A 232 3.83 -12.66 -6.29
N GLU A 233 3.54 -13.75 -7.00
CA GLU A 233 2.91 -14.96 -6.50
C GLU A 233 3.85 -16.11 -6.87
N TRP A 234 4.18 -16.96 -5.90
CA TRP A 234 5.19 -18.01 -6.08
C TRP A 234 4.69 -19.24 -6.85
N ASP A 235 3.38 -19.41 -6.95
CA ASP A 235 2.73 -20.44 -7.77
C ASP A 235 2.71 -20.08 -9.26
N TYR A 236 3.06 -18.84 -9.61
CA TYR A 236 2.87 -18.29 -10.95
C TYR A 236 4.17 -17.72 -11.54
N SER A 237 4.89 -18.51 -12.33
CA SER A 237 6.11 -18.06 -13.03
C SER A 237 5.98 -18.11 -14.54
N PHE A 238 6.01 -16.95 -15.18
CA PHE A 238 6.08 -16.85 -16.64
C PHE A 238 7.42 -17.35 -17.19
N THR A 239 7.39 -17.98 -18.35
CA THR A 239 8.59 -18.40 -19.08
C THR A 239 8.91 -17.46 -20.23
N ASP A 240 10.20 -17.29 -20.54
CA ASP A 240 10.62 -16.55 -21.73
C ASP A 240 10.06 -17.24 -22.98
N MET A 241 9.40 -16.46 -23.85
CA MET A 241 8.91 -16.98 -25.12
C MET A 241 10.07 -17.50 -25.98
N PRO A 242 9.87 -18.49 -26.87
CA PRO A 242 10.96 -19.10 -27.63
C PRO A 242 11.84 -18.12 -28.40
N TRP A 243 11.24 -17.06 -28.96
CA TRP A 243 12.00 -16.04 -29.70
C TRP A 243 12.82 -15.12 -28.77
N VAL A 244 12.34 -14.86 -27.54
CA VAL A 244 13.08 -14.12 -26.50
C VAL A 244 14.30 -14.94 -26.06
N GLY A 245 14.10 -16.23 -25.76
CA GLY A 245 15.19 -17.14 -25.41
C GLY A 245 16.20 -17.36 -26.55
N GLY A 246 15.80 -17.11 -27.80
CA GLY A 246 16.67 -17.11 -28.97
C GLY A 246 17.49 -15.83 -29.19
N ASN A 247 17.26 -14.77 -28.41
CA ASN A 247 17.96 -13.49 -28.53
C ASN A 247 18.52 -13.03 -27.16
N GLU A 248 19.85 -12.92 -27.08
CA GLU A 248 20.55 -12.59 -25.83
C GLU A 248 20.13 -11.23 -25.24
N ILE A 249 19.88 -10.22 -26.08
CA ILE A 249 19.50 -8.88 -25.63
C ILE A 249 18.07 -8.88 -25.08
N ALA A 250 17.15 -9.56 -25.77
CA ALA A 250 15.77 -9.73 -25.29
C ALA A 250 15.75 -10.53 -23.98
N THR A 251 16.51 -11.64 -23.90
CA THR A 251 16.63 -12.47 -22.69
C THR A 251 17.16 -11.65 -21.52
N ASN A 252 18.28 -10.93 -21.71
CA ASN A 252 18.87 -10.10 -20.66
C ASN A 252 17.91 -9.00 -20.18
N PHE A 253 17.17 -8.38 -21.11
CA PHE A 253 16.17 -7.38 -20.77
C PHE A 253 14.99 -7.99 -19.99
N ALA A 254 14.44 -9.11 -20.45
CA ALA A 254 13.35 -9.81 -19.77
C ALA A 254 13.76 -10.24 -18.36
N HIS A 255 14.96 -10.80 -18.21
CA HIS A 255 15.52 -11.21 -16.92
C HIS A 255 15.76 -10.05 -15.94
N GLN A 256 15.94 -8.83 -16.44
CA GLN A 256 16.13 -7.65 -15.61
C GLN A 256 14.82 -6.91 -15.31
N GLN A 257 13.94 -6.75 -16.30
CA GLN A 257 12.77 -5.86 -16.19
C GLN A 257 11.45 -6.59 -15.94
N LEU A 258 11.42 -7.91 -16.09
CA LEU A 258 10.22 -8.76 -15.92
C LEU A 258 10.42 -9.80 -14.82
N GLY A 259 9.30 -10.32 -14.32
CA GLY A 259 9.25 -11.28 -13.22
C GLY A 259 10.18 -10.93 -12.04
N ALA A 260 10.91 -11.90 -11.51
CA ALA A 260 11.75 -11.72 -10.32
C ALA A 260 12.81 -10.61 -10.48
N GLY A 261 13.34 -10.40 -11.69
CA GLY A 261 14.28 -9.32 -11.97
C GLY A 261 13.69 -7.94 -11.72
N ALA A 262 12.41 -7.77 -12.08
CA ALA A 262 11.69 -6.54 -11.82
C ALA A 262 11.69 -6.26 -10.32
N PHE A 263 11.27 -7.21 -9.48
CA PHE A 263 11.22 -7.07 -8.03
C PHE A 263 12.60 -6.77 -7.42
N VAL A 264 13.64 -7.48 -7.82
CA VAL A 264 15.03 -7.23 -7.35
C VAL A 264 15.44 -5.78 -7.57
N LEU A 265 15.16 -5.21 -8.74
CA LEU A 265 15.46 -3.79 -9.02
C LEU A 265 14.72 -2.84 -8.07
N ARG A 266 13.50 -3.18 -7.65
CA ARG A 266 12.68 -2.35 -6.77
C ARG A 266 13.12 -2.46 -5.32
N PHE A 267 13.51 -3.65 -4.87
CA PHE A 267 14.16 -3.84 -3.57
C PHE A 267 15.44 -3.01 -3.48
N ALA A 268 16.31 -3.09 -4.49
CA ALA A 268 17.58 -2.37 -4.52
C ALA A 268 17.42 -0.84 -4.62
N GLN A 269 16.27 -0.34 -5.06
CA GLN A 269 15.98 1.10 -5.12
C GLN A 269 15.62 1.69 -3.74
N ASP A 270 14.87 0.94 -2.92
CA ASP A 270 14.27 1.46 -1.69
C ASP A 270 14.89 0.91 -0.40
N LEU A 271 15.49 -0.28 -0.44
CA LEU A 271 16.13 -0.90 0.71
C LEU A 271 17.66 -0.79 0.60
N HIS A 272 18.30 -0.59 1.76
CA HIS A 272 19.75 -0.63 1.90
C HIS A 272 20.21 -2.08 2.19
N ASP A 273 21.46 -2.43 1.85
CA ASP A 273 22.08 -3.75 2.13
C ASP A 273 21.28 -4.97 1.63
N VAL A 274 20.68 -4.87 0.43
CA VAL A 274 20.01 -6.00 -0.21
C VAL A 274 21.01 -6.88 -0.97
N ASP A 275 20.98 -8.19 -0.71
CA ASP A 275 21.64 -9.16 -1.59
C ASP A 275 20.70 -9.49 -2.76
N GLU A 276 20.90 -8.79 -3.89
CA GLU A 276 20.11 -8.95 -5.11
C GLU A 276 20.06 -10.40 -5.62
N ALA A 277 21.15 -11.15 -5.47
CA ALA A 277 21.22 -12.54 -5.91
C ALA A 277 20.40 -13.46 -4.98
N ALA A 278 20.48 -13.23 -3.66
CA ALA A 278 19.66 -13.95 -2.69
C ALA A 278 18.17 -13.61 -2.81
N VAL A 279 17.80 -12.34 -3.05
CA VAL A 279 16.41 -11.95 -3.31
C VAL A 279 15.88 -12.67 -4.55
N ARG A 280 16.66 -12.69 -5.65
CA ARG A 280 16.27 -13.43 -6.85
C ARG A 280 16.06 -14.91 -6.57
N ALA A 281 16.99 -15.54 -5.84
CA ALA A 281 16.89 -16.95 -5.47
C ALA A 281 15.66 -17.25 -4.60
N ALA A 282 15.30 -16.35 -3.68
CA ALA A 282 14.09 -16.46 -2.87
C ALA A 282 12.82 -16.36 -3.72
N LEU A 283 12.77 -15.41 -4.66
CA LEU A 283 11.62 -15.21 -5.54
C LEU A 283 11.38 -16.38 -6.50
N THR A 284 12.45 -17.02 -6.99
CA THR A 284 12.35 -18.17 -7.92
C THR A 284 12.45 -19.53 -7.21
N GLY A 285 12.49 -19.55 -5.88
CA GLY A 285 12.65 -20.74 -5.06
C GLY A 285 11.33 -21.43 -4.70
N ASN A 286 11.37 -22.30 -3.69
CA ASN A 286 10.17 -22.92 -3.12
C ASN A 286 9.33 -21.86 -2.39
N ALA A 287 8.03 -21.81 -2.69
CA ALA A 287 7.06 -20.91 -2.07
C ALA A 287 7.08 -20.99 -0.53
N GLU A 288 7.16 -22.19 0.04
CA GLU A 288 7.12 -22.38 1.51
C GLU A 288 8.37 -21.80 2.21
N GLU A 289 9.53 -21.87 1.56
CA GLU A 289 10.81 -21.40 2.12
C GLU A 289 11.10 -19.93 1.75
N ALA A 290 10.36 -19.39 0.78
CA ALA A 290 10.62 -18.10 0.19
C ALA A 290 10.50 -16.91 1.16
N PRO A 291 9.49 -16.83 2.06
CA PRO A 291 9.42 -15.75 3.04
C PRO A 291 10.70 -15.65 3.87
N ARG A 292 11.14 -16.75 4.48
CA ARG A 292 12.36 -16.79 5.29
C ARG A 292 13.61 -16.47 4.49
N ALA A 293 13.73 -17.01 3.27
CA ALA A 293 14.83 -16.70 2.38
C ALA A 293 14.87 -15.21 2.02
N LEU A 294 13.70 -14.59 1.79
CA LEU A 294 13.58 -13.16 1.48
C LEU A 294 13.97 -12.30 2.68
N ILE A 295 13.48 -12.59 3.89
CA ILE A 295 13.85 -11.88 5.13
C ILE A 295 15.36 -11.85 5.32
N ARG A 296 16.04 -13.00 5.10
CA ARG A 296 17.49 -13.09 5.16
C ARG A 296 18.17 -12.26 4.07
N ALA A 297 17.65 -12.28 2.84
CA ALA A 297 18.22 -11.55 1.70
C ALA A 297 18.16 -10.01 1.85
N ILE A 298 17.18 -9.51 2.60
CA ILE A 298 17.03 -8.08 2.94
C ILE A 298 17.58 -7.73 4.33
N SER A 299 18.37 -8.63 4.93
CA SER A 299 19.08 -8.43 6.20
C SER A 299 18.18 -8.11 7.41
N LEU A 300 16.94 -8.61 7.42
CA LEU A 300 16.06 -8.49 8.59
C LEU A 300 16.31 -9.62 9.62
N PRO A 301 15.99 -9.40 10.92
CA PRO A 301 16.16 -10.42 11.96
C PRO A 301 15.37 -11.71 11.65
N GLU A 302 15.89 -12.87 12.07
CA GLU A 302 15.24 -14.16 11.81
C GLU A 302 13.88 -14.30 12.52
N GLU A 303 13.70 -13.57 13.63
CA GLU A 303 12.44 -13.49 14.38
C GLU A 303 11.28 -12.95 13.51
N VAL A 304 11.60 -12.13 12.50
CA VAL A 304 10.61 -11.63 11.53
C VAL A 304 10.06 -12.79 10.69
N ALA A 305 10.94 -13.70 10.26
CA ALA A 305 10.51 -14.89 9.52
C ALA A 305 9.71 -15.84 10.43
N ASP A 306 10.12 -16.00 11.68
CA ASP A 306 9.37 -16.80 12.66
C ASP A 306 7.96 -16.23 12.88
N CYS A 307 7.77 -14.91 12.86
CA CYS A 307 6.44 -14.29 12.88
C CYS A 307 5.62 -14.62 11.63
N LEU A 308 6.22 -14.51 10.45
CA LEU A 308 5.54 -14.82 9.18
C LEU A 308 5.15 -16.29 9.05
N GLU A 309 5.87 -17.19 9.72
CA GLU A 309 5.54 -18.61 9.80
C GLU A 309 4.58 -18.95 10.96
N GLY A 310 4.10 -17.93 11.70
CA GLY A 310 3.19 -18.11 12.85
C GLY A 310 3.85 -18.75 14.08
N LEU A 311 5.17 -18.80 14.14
CA LEU A 311 5.96 -19.37 15.24
C LEU A 311 6.21 -18.38 16.37
N LEU A 312 6.13 -17.07 16.08
CA LEU A 312 6.38 -15.98 17.03
C LEU A 312 5.31 -14.89 16.89
N ASP A 313 4.77 -14.40 18.01
CA ASP A 313 3.88 -13.23 18.02
C ASP A 313 4.68 -11.96 17.70
N ALA A 314 4.17 -11.11 16.81
CA ALA A 314 4.82 -9.86 16.40
C ALA A 314 5.30 -9.02 17.60
N ARG A 315 4.57 -9.00 18.71
CA ARG A 315 4.92 -8.24 19.92
C ARG A 315 6.19 -8.73 20.62
N LEU A 316 6.60 -9.97 20.35
CA LEU A 316 7.74 -10.61 20.98
C LEU A 316 9.04 -10.40 20.19
N VAL A 317 8.96 -9.75 19.02
CA VAL A 317 10.15 -9.45 18.20
C VAL A 317 11.09 -8.52 18.97
N PRO A 318 12.34 -8.93 19.22
CA PRO A 318 13.29 -8.14 19.99
C PRO A 318 13.56 -6.76 19.39
N GLY A 319 13.58 -5.72 20.23
CA GLY A 319 13.85 -4.35 19.80
C GLY A 319 12.71 -3.67 19.05
N SER A 320 11.56 -4.34 18.89
CA SER A 320 10.36 -3.73 18.33
C SER A 320 9.64 -2.82 19.32
N VAL A 321 9.00 -1.80 18.77
CA VAL A 321 8.04 -0.94 19.45
C VAL A 321 6.65 -1.45 19.11
N VAL A 322 5.88 -1.81 20.13
CA VAL A 322 4.54 -2.34 19.96
C VAL A 322 3.51 -1.21 20.02
N PHE A 323 2.65 -1.15 19.00
CA PHE A 323 1.53 -0.22 18.92
C PHE A 323 0.23 -0.98 19.14
N GLU A 324 -0.44 -0.69 20.25
CA GLU A 324 -1.75 -1.25 20.58
C GLU A 324 -2.88 -0.52 19.82
N PRO A 325 -3.97 -1.21 19.44
CA PRO A 325 -5.14 -0.59 18.83
C PRO A 325 -5.86 0.26 19.89
N LYS A 326 -5.83 1.58 19.72
CA LYS A 326 -6.41 2.54 20.67
C LYS A 326 -7.53 3.38 20.06
N PRO A 327 -8.45 3.96 20.86
CA PRO A 327 -9.38 4.99 20.42
C PRO A 327 -8.65 6.22 19.83
N PHE A 328 -9.37 7.03 19.05
CA PHE A 328 -8.78 8.17 18.32
C PHE A 328 -7.99 9.14 19.22
N SER A 329 -8.51 9.50 20.39
CA SER A 329 -7.88 10.47 21.30
C SER A 329 -6.50 10.01 21.78
N GLU A 330 -6.39 8.75 22.18
CA GLU A 330 -5.13 8.16 22.65
C GLU A 330 -4.14 7.97 21.49
N ARG A 331 -4.61 7.51 20.33
CA ARG A 331 -3.77 7.42 19.12
C ARG A 331 -3.18 8.76 18.73
N PHE A 332 -4.00 9.81 18.76
CA PHE A 332 -3.54 11.16 18.44
C PHE A 332 -2.45 11.63 19.42
N GLN A 333 -2.62 11.33 20.71
CA GLN A 333 -1.59 11.60 21.72
C GLN A 333 -0.29 10.84 21.44
N THR A 334 -0.36 9.54 21.14
CA THR A 334 0.80 8.72 20.76
C THR A 334 1.48 9.28 19.50
N SER A 335 0.72 9.60 18.45
CA SER A 335 1.25 10.20 17.22
C SER A 335 2.00 11.50 17.48
N VAL A 336 1.45 12.41 18.29
CA VAL A 336 2.15 13.66 18.66
C VAL A 336 3.41 13.38 19.48
N ALA A 337 3.40 12.39 20.39
CA ALA A 337 4.59 12.03 21.17
C ALA A 337 5.74 11.60 20.25
N TYR A 338 5.47 10.72 19.28
CA TYR A 338 6.49 10.29 18.32
C TYR A 338 6.94 11.43 17.40
N GLU A 339 6.01 12.29 16.96
CA GLU A 339 6.33 13.47 16.14
C GLU A 339 7.29 14.43 16.86
N VAL A 340 6.97 14.79 18.11
CA VAL A 340 7.79 15.72 18.90
C VAL A 340 9.12 15.09 19.34
N SER A 341 9.17 13.76 19.50
CA SER A 341 10.41 13.04 19.83
C SER A 341 11.43 13.00 18.69
N GLY A 342 11.08 13.50 17.50
CA GLY A 342 11.92 13.45 16.30
C GLY A 342 11.85 12.11 15.55
N LYS A 343 10.92 11.22 15.94
CA LYS A 343 10.62 9.96 15.25
C LYS A 343 9.45 10.09 14.25
N GLY A 344 9.02 11.31 13.97
CA GLY A 344 7.98 11.67 13.01
C GLY A 344 8.51 12.28 11.72
N ARG A 345 7.60 12.47 10.75
CA ARG A 345 7.81 13.21 9.50
C ARG A 345 6.66 14.21 9.35
N ALA A 346 6.69 15.28 10.13
CA ALA A 346 5.57 16.20 10.28
C ALA A 346 5.04 16.69 8.92
N THR A 347 3.87 16.21 8.52
CA THR A 347 3.18 16.67 7.31
C THR A 347 2.37 17.95 7.61
N PRO A 348 2.17 18.85 6.63
CA PRO A 348 1.29 20.01 6.80
C PRO A 348 -0.14 19.64 7.22
N GLU A 349 -0.63 18.49 6.75
CA GLU A 349 -1.94 17.94 7.10
C GLU A 349 -2.01 17.57 8.58
N PHE A 350 -1.00 16.91 9.14
CA PHE A 350 -0.93 16.61 10.57
C PHE A 350 -1.06 17.88 11.42
N TRP A 351 -0.32 18.94 11.06
CA TRP A 351 -0.39 20.22 11.77
C TRP A 351 -1.73 20.94 11.60
N SER A 352 -2.41 20.73 10.47
CA SER A 352 -3.77 21.25 10.28
C SER A 352 -4.78 20.56 11.18
N VAL A 353 -4.68 19.23 11.33
CA VAL A 353 -5.51 18.44 12.26
C VAL A 353 -5.20 18.83 13.70
N PHE A 354 -3.92 18.93 14.07
CA PHE A 354 -3.51 19.42 15.38
C PHE A 354 -4.09 20.81 15.67
N ARG A 355 -3.97 21.75 14.72
CA ARG A 355 -4.52 23.10 14.86
C ARG A 355 -6.04 23.10 14.96
N LYS A 356 -6.74 22.30 14.15
CA LYS A 356 -8.19 22.19 14.16
C LYS A 356 -8.69 21.59 15.47
N LEU A 357 -8.07 20.50 15.92
CA LEU A 357 -8.40 19.86 17.21
C LEU A 357 -8.17 20.82 18.38
N TYR A 358 -7.07 21.57 18.32
CA TYR A 358 -6.71 22.60 19.30
C TYR A 358 -7.69 23.78 19.33
N LEU A 359 -8.21 24.22 18.17
CA LEU A 359 -9.14 25.35 18.09
C LEU A 359 -10.60 24.94 18.32
N ASP A 360 -11.02 23.80 17.79
CA ASP A 360 -12.44 23.41 17.71
C ASP A 360 -12.87 22.43 18.80
N HIS A 361 -11.94 21.67 19.41
CA HIS A 361 -12.27 20.62 20.40
C HIS A 361 -11.39 20.66 21.67
N PRO A 362 -11.43 21.75 22.47
CA PRO A 362 -10.61 21.90 23.68
C PRO A 362 -10.87 20.81 24.74
N HIS A 363 -12.04 20.17 24.75
CA HIS A 363 -12.37 19.08 25.68
C HIS A 363 -11.54 17.80 25.50
N ILE A 364 -10.96 17.56 24.31
CA ILE A 364 -10.06 16.41 24.08
C ILE A 364 -8.77 16.55 24.92
N MET A 365 -8.37 17.79 25.24
CA MET A 365 -7.23 18.09 26.11
C MET A 365 -7.55 17.92 27.60
N GLU A 366 -8.82 18.06 28.00
CA GLU A 366 -9.26 17.95 29.41
C GLU A 366 -9.19 16.50 29.92
N ILE A 367 -9.37 15.51 29.03
CA ILE A 367 -9.31 14.08 29.37
C ILE A 367 -7.92 13.68 29.86
N VAL A 368 -6.83 14.25 29.32
CA VAL A 368 -5.46 13.92 29.76
C VAL A 368 -5.05 14.72 31.00
N ALA A 369 -5.52 15.97 31.14
CA ALA A 369 -5.29 16.76 32.34
C ALA A 369 -5.92 16.08 33.59
N SER A 370 -7.08 15.44 33.43
CA SER A 370 -7.74 14.72 34.54
C SER A 370 -7.02 13.46 34.99
N VAL A 371 -6.20 12.82 34.14
CA VAL A 371 -5.41 11.63 34.51
C VAL A 371 -4.16 11.99 35.32
N GLN A 372 -3.58 13.18 35.13
CA GLN A 372 -2.35 13.62 35.84
C GLN A 372 -2.54 14.75 36.87
N ALA A 373 -3.73 15.36 37.01
CA ALA A 373 -3.92 16.50 37.92
C ALA A 373 -4.14 16.09 39.39
N GLY A 374 -3.10 15.56 40.03
CA GLY A 374 -2.89 15.76 41.48
C GLY A 374 -2.48 17.20 41.84
N ALA A 375 -2.11 18.03 40.85
CA ALA A 375 -1.52 19.37 41.09
C ALA A 375 -2.29 20.56 40.47
N GLY A 376 -3.26 20.34 39.58
CA GLY A 376 -3.98 21.41 38.86
C GLY A 376 -5.08 22.13 39.65
N SER A 377 -5.54 21.55 40.76
CA SER A 377 -6.68 22.05 41.54
C SER A 377 -6.37 23.31 42.38
N VAL A 378 -5.10 23.60 42.66
CA VAL A 378 -4.70 24.68 43.58
C VAL A 378 -4.82 26.07 42.93
N ALA A 379 -4.52 26.20 41.64
CA ALA A 379 -4.59 27.49 40.94
C ALA A 379 -6.05 27.93 40.67
N VAL A 380 -6.92 26.97 40.32
CA VAL A 380 -8.36 27.22 40.13
C VAL A 380 -9.03 27.58 41.48
N ALA A 381 -8.66 26.91 42.56
CA ALA A 381 -9.16 27.23 43.90
C ALA A 381 -8.73 28.64 44.37
N ALA A 382 -7.52 29.09 44.04
CA ALA A 382 -7.05 30.43 44.36
C ALA A 382 -7.76 31.54 43.56
N ALA A 383 -8.10 31.26 42.29
CA ALA A 383 -8.84 32.18 41.43
C ALA A 383 -10.30 32.36 41.87
N VAL A 384 -10.98 31.27 42.25
CA VAL A 384 -12.36 31.32 42.77
C VAL A 384 -12.44 32.08 44.10
N LYS A 385 -11.43 31.94 44.98
CA LYS A 385 -11.40 32.59 46.30
C LYS A 385 -11.32 34.12 46.25
N ASN A 386 -10.86 34.72 45.14
CA ASN A 386 -10.68 36.17 44.99
C ASN A 386 -11.71 36.85 44.06
N TRP A 387 -12.73 36.13 43.58
CA TRP A 387 -13.75 36.62 42.63
C TRP A 387 -14.67 37.71 43.22
N SER A 388 -14.74 37.84 44.55
CA SER A 388 -15.67 38.74 45.24
C SER A 388 -15.20 40.21 45.35
N LYS A 389 -14.01 40.56 44.86
CA LYS A 389 -13.45 41.93 44.98
C LYS A 389 -13.44 42.66 43.63
N PRO A 390 -13.75 43.97 43.57
CA PRO A 390 -13.81 44.73 42.32
C PRO A 390 -12.46 44.85 41.59
N ARG A 391 -11.32 44.78 42.31
CA ARG A 391 -9.98 44.66 41.69
C ARG A 391 -9.70 43.27 41.10
N GLY A 392 -10.38 42.22 41.57
CA GLY A 392 -10.25 40.84 41.07
C GLY A 392 -10.87 40.63 39.69
N LYS A 393 -11.89 41.42 39.32
CA LYS A 393 -12.54 41.35 37.99
C LYS A 393 -11.66 41.91 36.87
N ILE A 394 -10.87 42.94 37.14
CA ILE A 394 -9.93 43.53 36.16
C ILE A 394 -8.67 42.65 36.03
N LEU A 395 -8.20 42.08 37.14
CA LEU A 395 -7.12 41.08 37.13
C LEU A 395 -7.56 39.75 36.50
N ALA A 396 -8.83 39.36 36.56
CA ALA A 396 -9.36 38.20 35.84
C ALA A 396 -9.49 38.45 34.33
N GLY A 397 -9.73 39.69 33.89
CA GLY A 397 -9.76 40.05 32.46
C GLY A 397 -8.37 40.06 31.82
N ILE A 398 -7.38 40.66 32.48
CA ILE A 398 -5.98 40.70 31.99
C ILE A 398 -5.27 39.36 32.23
N GLY A 399 -5.54 38.72 33.38
CA GLY A 399 -5.06 37.37 33.68
C GLY A 399 -5.70 36.30 32.79
N GLY A 400 -6.98 36.43 32.44
CA GLY A 400 -7.66 35.52 31.52
C GLY A 400 -7.09 35.55 30.11
N ALA A 401 -6.75 36.75 29.61
CA ALA A 401 -6.09 36.89 28.31
C ALA A 401 -4.64 36.34 28.31
N LEU A 402 -3.89 36.51 29.41
CA LEU A 402 -2.56 35.91 29.58
C LEU A 402 -2.61 34.39 29.81
N ILE A 403 -3.65 33.88 30.49
CA ILE A 403 -3.90 32.44 30.66
C ILE A 403 -4.32 31.80 29.32
N LEU A 404 -4.97 32.54 28.42
CA LEU A 404 -5.34 32.02 27.11
C LEU A 404 -4.15 31.85 26.15
N ASP A 405 -3.08 32.64 26.24
CA ASP A 405 -1.87 32.43 25.40
C ASP A 405 -0.73 31.72 26.15
N ALA A 406 -0.49 32.05 27.43
CA ALA A 406 0.54 31.37 28.23
C ALA A 406 0.02 30.06 28.83
N GLY A 407 -1.22 30.02 29.31
CA GLY A 407 -1.83 28.80 29.84
C GLY A 407 -2.02 27.76 28.74
N THR A 408 -2.44 28.14 27.54
CA THR A 408 -2.52 27.19 26.42
C THR A 408 -1.15 26.62 26.03
N ARG A 409 -0.08 27.43 26.00
CA ARG A 409 1.29 26.93 25.81
C ARG A 409 1.72 26.01 26.93
N ILE A 410 1.42 26.33 28.18
CA ILE A 410 1.74 25.50 29.34
C ILE A 410 0.96 24.17 29.28
N PHE A 411 -0.34 24.21 29.00
CA PHE A 411 -1.17 23.01 28.84
C PHE A 411 -0.74 22.16 27.65
N THR A 412 -0.36 22.79 26.53
CA THR A 412 0.19 22.07 25.37
C THR A 412 1.52 21.43 25.73
N THR A 413 2.41 22.15 26.42
CA THR A 413 3.71 21.62 26.84
C THR A 413 3.54 20.48 27.83
N LEU A 414 2.65 20.62 28.82
CA LEU A 414 2.33 19.57 29.79
C LEU A 414 1.70 18.35 29.12
N TRP A 415 0.79 18.57 28.17
CA TRP A 415 0.16 17.49 27.42
C TRP A 415 1.17 16.74 26.54
N VAL A 416 2.03 17.45 25.81
CA VAL A 416 3.14 16.86 25.05
C VAL A 416 4.10 16.12 25.98
N GLN A 417 4.43 16.69 27.14
CA GLN A 417 5.27 16.04 28.13
C GLN A 417 4.64 14.78 28.73
N ALA A 418 3.32 14.76 28.92
CA ALA A 418 2.56 13.61 29.38
C ALA A 418 2.49 12.52 28.29
N ALA A 419 2.30 12.93 27.03
CA ALA A 419 2.36 12.05 25.87
C ALA A 419 3.73 11.36 25.74
N LEU A 420 4.81 12.14 25.91
CA LEU A 420 6.18 11.60 25.94
C LEU A 420 6.43 10.68 27.14
N GLU A 421 5.85 10.95 28.33
CA GLU A 421 5.96 10.03 29.48
C GLU A 421 5.24 8.71 29.22
N TYR A 422 4.02 8.79 28.72
CA TYR A 422 3.16 7.64 28.49
C TYR A 422 3.79 6.67 27.49
N GLU A 423 4.45 7.19 26.45
CA GLU A 423 5.18 6.38 25.46
C GLU A 423 6.64 6.07 25.86
N GLY A 424 7.09 6.52 27.05
CA GLY A 424 8.46 6.30 27.51
C GLY A 424 9.55 7.04 26.71
N LEU A 425 9.17 8.07 25.93
CA LEU A 425 10.03 8.82 25.00
C LEU A 425 10.66 10.08 25.61
N ARG A 426 10.48 10.34 26.90
CA ARG A 426 11.09 11.52 27.54
C ARG A 426 12.62 11.48 27.44
N PRO A 427 13.28 12.56 27.00
CA PRO A 427 14.73 12.69 27.12
C PRO A 427 15.11 12.54 28.60
N ARG A 428 16.00 11.59 28.92
CA ARG A 428 16.61 11.55 30.26
C ARG A 428 17.34 12.86 30.46
N ASN A 429 16.93 13.62 31.46
CA ASN A 429 17.56 14.88 31.80
C ASN A 429 19.04 14.58 32.15
N PRO A 430 20.04 15.11 31.43
CA PRO A 430 21.45 14.88 31.77
C PRO A 430 21.87 15.52 33.11
N LEU A 431 20.93 16.11 33.86
CA LEU A 431 21.15 16.79 35.13
C LEU A 431 20.59 16.05 36.35
N SER A 432 20.04 14.84 36.22
CA SER A 432 19.58 14.04 37.37
C SER A 432 20.57 12.96 37.81
N ALA A 433 21.84 13.03 37.37
CA ALA A 433 22.88 12.07 37.77
C ALA A 433 23.63 12.44 39.06
N ASP A 434 23.33 13.57 39.69
CA ASP A 434 23.90 13.93 40.99
C ASP A 434 22.78 14.30 41.96
N THR A 435 22.17 13.30 42.58
CA THR A 435 21.63 13.34 43.96
C THR A 435 20.98 12.00 44.30
N ALA A 436 21.80 11.03 44.65
CA ALA A 436 21.47 10.00 45.64
C ALA A 436 22.80 9.53 46.24
N GLU A 437 22.89 9.66 47.56
CA GLU A 437 24.04 9.41 48.44
C GLU A 437 24.70 8.05 48.29
#